data_AF-A0A5S5DJD9-F1
#
_entry.id   AF-A0A5S5DJD9-F1
#
_cell.length_a   1.000
_cell.length_b   1.000
_cell.length_c   1.000
_cell.angle_alpha   90.00
_cell.angle_beta   90.00
_cell.angle_gamma   90.00
#
_symmetry.space_group_name_H-M   'P 1'
#
loop_
_entity.id
_entity.type
_entity.pdbx_description
1 polymer ?
#
loop_
_entity_poly.entity_id
_entity_poly.type
_entity_poly.pdbx_seq_one_letter_code
_entity_poly.pdbx_strand_id
1 'polypeptide(L)'
;MKVNILLTASCVAVLTSCSPKQTRINQLNLTNESSVDQDGYNFFQIVGGKAFYERDYAAYAESRAYSPQVKKVAAQVKELYSDMIPALDTLSSKYYVVFPVLRAERFHSPENQTALRDTSETDMDRTVEESTQDQATAYTDDSYLQHVQHESAIVKDQLYRLSRNTEPGLRNFAAAYLPKVNELFKLAGGKEDETSHH
;
A
#
# COMPACT_ATOMS: atom_id res chain seq x y z
N MET A 1 -35.33 65.32 -17.58
CA MET A 1 -35.40 63.98 -18.20
C MET A 1 -34.28 63.13 -17.62
N LYS A 2 -34.63 61.97 -17.07
CA LYS A 2 -33.72 61.03 -16.39
C LYS A 2 -32.97 60.21 -17.42
N VAL A 3 -31.65 60.12 -17.30
CA VAL A 3 -30.81 59.25 -18.14
C VAL A 3 -30.31 58.12 -17.24
N ASN A 4 -30.76 56.90 -17.54
CA ASN A 4 -30.42 55.68 -16.81
C ASN A 4 -29.02 55.19 -17.25
N ILE A 5 -28.13 55.00 -16.28
CA ILE A 5 -26.82 54.38 -16.45
C ILE A 5 -27.02 52.86 -16.45
N LEU A 6 -26.80 52.21 -17.61
CA LEU A 6 -26.72 50.76 -17.71
C LEU A 6 -25.31 50.33 -17.31
N LEU A 7 -25.19 49.70 -16.14
CA LEU A 7 -24.01 48.97 -15.68
C LEU A 7 -23.78 47.76 -16.60
N THR A 8 -22.74 47.80 -17.42
CA THR A 8 -22.21 46.61 -18.09
C THR A 8 -21.43 45.80 -17.06
N ALA A 9 -22.01 44.69 -16.61
CA ALA A 9 -21.33 43.69 -15.80
C ALA A 9 -20.23 43.02 -16.65
N SER A 10 -18.98 43.40 -16.41
CA SER A 10 -17.81 42.69 -16.88
C SER A 10 -17.67 41.40 -16.10
N CYS A 11 -18.13 40.28 -16.66
CA CYS A 11 -17.67 38.95 -16.26
C CYS A 11 -16.20 38.82 -16.68
N VAL A 12 -15.29 39.36 -15.87
CA VAL A 12 -13.90 38.91 -15.86
C VAL A 12 -13.92 37.55 -15.19
N ALA A 13 -14.19 36.52 -15.99
CA ALA A 13 -13.91 35.15 -15.60
C ALA A 13 -12.39 35.07 -15.41
N VAL A 14 -11.95 35.15 -14.16
CA VAL A 14 -10.60 34.80 -13.78
C VAL A 14 -10.49 33.30 -14.07
N LEU A 15 -10.05 32.94 -15.27
CA LEU A 15 -9.63 31.58 -15.60
C LEU A 15 -8.33 31.35 -14.83
N THR A 16 -8.49 31.09 -13.53
CA THR A 16 -7.48 30.55 -12.65
C THR A 16 -7.04 29.23 -13.24
N SER A 17 -5.97 29.27 -14.04
CA SER A 17 -4.93 28.26 -14.21
C SER A 17 -5.26 26.89 -13.61
N CYS A 18 -6.25 26.19 -14.18
CA CYS A 18 -6.32 24.75 -14.05
C CYS A 18 -5.26 24.22 -15.00
N SER A 19 -4.11 23.82 -14.46
CA SER A 19 -3.15 23.11 -15.29
C SER A 19 -3.88 21.91 -15.88
N PRO A 20 -3.81 21.66 -17.19
CA PRO A 20 -4.49 20.52 -17.81
C PRO A 20 -4.05 19.19 -17.19
N LYS A 21 -2.87 19.15 -16.54
CA LYS A 21 -2.42 18.06 -15.69
C LYS A 21 -3.27 17.88 -14.43
N GLN A 22 -3.57 18.95 -13.67
CA GLN A 22 -4.40 18.86 -12.48
C GLN A 22 -5.85 18.48 -12.81
N THR A 23 -6.40 19.02 -13.89
CA THR A 23 -7.74 18.64 -14.35
C THR A 23 -7.79 17.16 -14.76
N ARG A 24 -6.77 16.66 -15.46
CA ARG A 24 -6.65 15.24 -15.81
C ARG A 24 -6.51 14.36 -14.57
N ILE A 25 -5.67 14.73 -13.59
CA ILE A 25 -5.54 14.03 -12.31
C ILE A 25 -6.89 13.93 -11.62
N ASN A 26 -7.60 15.04 -11.51
CA ASN A 26 -8.90 15.09 -10.86
C ASN A 26 -9.95 14.25 -11.63
N GLN A 27 -9.91 14.26 -12.97
CA GLN A 27 -10.79 13.43 -13.79
C GLN A 27 -10.49 11.94 -13.65
N LEU A 28 -9.23 11.52 -13.72
CA LEU A 28 -8.81 10.11 -13.54
C LEU A 28 -9.16 9.59 -12.14
N ASN A 29 -9.00 10.43 -11.11
CA ASN A 29 -9.44 10.10 -9.75
C ASN A 29 -10.96 9.98 -9.63
N LEU A 30 -11.74 10.74 -10.42
CA LEU A 30 -13.20 10.65 -10.45
C LEU A 30 -13.71 9.47 -11.29
N THR A 31 -12.97 9.07 -12.33
CA THR A 31 -13.33 7.95 -13.22
C THR A 31 -12.76 6.61 -12.77
N ASN A 32 -11.89 6.58 -11.75
CA ASN A 32 -11.07 5.41 -11.36
C ASN A 32 -10.24 4.85 -12.53
N GLU A 33 -9.87 5.69 -13.49
CA GLU A 33 -9.01 5.28 -14.58
C GLU A 33 -7.54 5.40 -14.16
N SER A 34 -6.82 4.27 -14.15
CA SER A 34 -5.38 4.24 -13.94
C SER A 34 -4.63 4.13 -15.27
N SER A 35 -3.43 4.71 -15.36
CA SER A 35 -2.58 4.60 -16.57
C SER A 35 -1.64 3.38 -16.57
N VAL A 36 -1.89 2.43 -15.67
CA VAL A 36 -1.17 1.15 -15.62
C VAL A 36 -2.02 0.04 -16.21
N ASP A 37 -1.37 -1.03 -16.70
CA ASP A 37 -2.06 -2.26 -17.07
C ASP A 37 -2.61 -2.99 -15.81
N GLN A 38 -3.35 -4.08 -16.04
CA GLN A 38 -3.98 -4.84 -14.96
C GLN A 38 -2.96 -5.37 -13.93
N ASP A 39 -1.78 -5.80 -14.37
CA ASP A 39 -0.74 -6.30 -13.47
C ASP A 39 -0.16 -5.17 -12.61
N GLY A 40 0.04 -3.99 -13.19
CA GLY A 40 0.46 -2.80 -12.46
C GLY A 40 -0.59 -2.36 -11.44
N TYR A 41 -1.87 -2.37 -11.81
CA TYR A 41 -2.95 -2.03 -10.89
C TYR A 41 -3.04 -3.02 -9.73
N ASN A 42 -3.03 -4.33 -10.02
CA ASN A 42 -3.04 -5.39 -9.02
C ASN A 42 -1.85 -5.29 -8.06
N PHE A 43 -0.67 -4.97 -8.58
CA PHE A 43 0.52 -4.73 -7.77
C PHE A 43 0.28 -3.62 -6.73
N PHE A 44 -0.31 -2.49 -7.11
CA PHE A 44 -0.62 -1.41 -6.16
C PHE A 44 -1.68 -1.82 -5.13
N GLN A 45 -2.72 -2.56 -5.53
CA GLN A 45 -3.75 -3.02 -4.60
C GLN A 45 -3.19 -4.01 -3.58
N ILE A 46 -2.38 -4.97 -4.03
CA ILE A 46 -1.82 -6.03 -3.18
C ILE A 46 -0.65 -5.48 -2.36
N VAL A 47 0.44 -5.07 -3.01
CA VAL A 47 1.67 -4.64 -2.32
C VAL A 47 1.46 -3.30 -1.64
N GLY A 48 0.83 -2.35 -2.33
CA GLY A 48 0.53 -1.03 -1.75
C GLY A 48 -0.51 -1.09 -0.62
N GLY A 49 -1.47 -2.02 -0.68
CA GLY A 49 -2.45 -2.25 0.39
C GLY A 49 -1.83 -2.79 1.68
N LYS A 50 -0.72 -3.52 1.58
CA LYS A 50 -0.04 -4.15 2.73
C LYS A 50 1.16 -3.34 3.24
N ALA A 51 1.75 -2.47 2.42
CA ALA A 51 3.05 -1.85 2.69
C ALA A 51 3.17 -1.17 4.07
N PHE A 52 2.14 -0.44 4.49
CA PHE A 52 2.15 0.20 5.80
C PHE A 52 1.94 -0.79 6.96
N TYR A 53 1.03 -1.76 6.78
CA TYR A 53 0.82 -2.83 7.75
C TYR A 53 2.14 -3.56 8.02
N GLU A 54 2.81 -4.01 6.97
CA GLU A 54 4.05 -4.79 7.08
C GLU A 54 5.18 -4.01 7.75
N ARG A 55 5.34 -2.73 7.42
CA ARG A 55 6.31 -1.85 8.08
C ARG A 55 6.04 -1.76 9.59
N ASP A 56 4.78 -1.53 9.96
CA ASP A 56 4.39 -1.28 11.35
C ASP A 56 4.39 -2.59 12.16
N TYR A 57 3.98 -3.71 11.56
CA TYR A 57 4.07 -5.03 12.18
C TYR A 57 5.54 -5.43 12.37
N ALA A 58 6.41 -5.15 11.41
CA ALA A 58 7.84 -5.38 11.55
C ALA A 58 8.48 -4.55 12.67
N ALA A 59 8.10 -3.28 12.80
CA ALA A 59 8.55 -2.44 13.92
C ALA A 59 8.12 -3.02 15.28
N TYR A 60 6.88 -3.52 15.36
CA TYR A 60 6.39 -4.22 16.55
C TYR A 60 7.20 -5.51 16.81
N ALA A 61 7.35 -6.37 15.81
CA ALA A 61 8.09 -7.62 15.90
C ALA A 61 9.55 -7.41 16.33
N GLU A 62 10.25 -6.42 15.78
CA GLU A 62 11.63 -6.09 16.16
C GLU A 62 11.75 -5.74 17.65
N SER A 63 10.74 -5.05 18.21
CA SER A 63 10.69 -4.68 19.62
C SER A 63 10.35 -5.85 20.57
N ARG A 64 9.66 -6.88 20.06
CA ARG A 64 9.12 -7.99 20.85
C ARG A 64 9.88 -9.31 20.71
N ALA A 65 10.54 -9.51 19.56
CA ALA A 65 11.20 -10.76 19.23
C ALA A 65 12.23 -11.15 20.29
N TYR A 66 12.33 -12.45 20.56
CA TYR A 66 13.33 -12.98 21.50
C TYR A 66 14.59 -13.44 20.75
N SER A 67 14.41 -14.00 19.56
CA SER A 67 15.47 -14.47 18.68
C SER A 67 16.19 -13.32 18.00
N PRO A 68 17.55 -13.26 18.07
CA PRO A 68 18.33 -12.30 17.31
C PRO A 68 18.09 -12.39 15.79
N GLN A 69 17.85 -13.60 15.28
CA GLN A 69 17.53 -13.81 13.87
C GLN A 69 16.20 -13.16 13.49
N VAL A 70 15.18 -13.31 14.33
CA VAL A 70 13.86 -12.70 14.08
C VAL A 70 13.93 -11.19 14.17
N LYS A 71 14.68 -10.63 15.13
CA LYS A 71 14.95 -9.18 15.16
C LYS A 71 15.60 -8.68 13.88
N LYS A 72 16.58 -9.41 13.35
CA LYS A 72 17.24 -9.06 12.09
C LYS A 72 16.26 -9.07 10.91
N VAL A 73 15.45 -10.12 10.80
CA VAL A 73 14.42 -10.22 9.75
C VAL A 73 13.43 -9.05 9.88
N ALA A 74 12.92 -8.78 11.08
CA ALA A 74 12.00 -7.69 11.33
C ALA A 74 12.60 -6.31 10.98
N ALA A 75 13.85 -6.05 11.36
CA ALA A 75 14.54 -4.82 10.99
C ALA A 75 14.64 -4.66 9.46
N GLN A 76 14.94 -5.73 8.72
CA GLN A 76 15.01 -5.70 7.26
C GLN A 76 13.65 -5.53 6.59
N VAL A 77 12.58 -6.15 7.11
CA VAL A 77 11.21 -5.91 6.62
C VAL A 77 10.84 -4.44 6.81
N LYS A 78 11.09 -3.89 8.01
CA LYS A 78 10.82 -2.49 8.33
C LYS A 78 11.58 -1.55 7.40
N GLU A 79 12.86 -1.79 7.16
CA GLU A 79 13.69 -1.00 6.25
C GLU A 79 13.17 -1.08 4.81
N LEU A 80 12.94 -2.30 4.31
CA LEU A 80 12.43 -2.55 2.96
C LEU A 80 11.15 -1.76 2.68
N TYR A 81 10.15 -1.84 3.57
CA TYR A 81 8.90 -1.14 3.36
C TYR A 81 9.00 0.37 3.63
N SER A 82 9.87 0.81 4.54
CA SER A 82 10.15 2.25 4.74
C SER A 82 10.74 2.88 3.47
N ASP A 83 11.60 2.15 2.76
CA ASP A 83 12.13 2.55 1.46
C ASP A 83 11.09 2.42 0.34
N MET A 84 10.25 1.38 0.37
CA MET A 84 9.30 1.08 -0.70
C MET A 84 8.11 2.05 -0.74
N ILE A 85 7.58 2.45 0.42
CA ILE A 85 6.42 3.34 0.53
C ILE A 85 6.59 4.65 -0.26
N PRO A 86 7.68 5.45 -0.11
CA PRO A 86 7.84 6.68 -0.88
C PRO A 86 8.01 6.41 -2.38
N ALA A 87 8.59 5.28 -2.77
CA ALA A 87 8.69 4.89 -4.17
C ALA A 87 7.32 4.49 -4.75
N LEU A 88 6.48 3.80 -3.98
CA LEU A 88 5.08 3.51 -4.32
C LEU A 88 4.27 4.79 -4.48
N ASP A 89 4.41 5.75 -3.56
CA ASP A 89 3.72 7.05 -3.62
C ASP A 89 4.12 7.87 -4.86
N THR A 90 5.39 7.83 -5.23
CA THR A 90 5.89 8.48 -6.44
C THR A 90 5.29 7.84 -7.70
N LEU A 91 5.27 6.50 -7.77
CA LEU A 91 4.73 5.80 -8.94
C LEU A 91 3.20 5.89 -9.03
N SER A 92 2.50 5.81 -7.91
CA SER A 92 1.05 5.94 -7.85
C SER A 92 0.61 7.33 -8.31
N SER A 93 1.30 8.38 -7.86
CA SER A 93 1.09 9.76 -8.32
C SER A 93 1.36 9.92 -9.82
N LYS A 94 2.43 9.28 -10.32
CA LYS A 94 2.79 9.30 -11.74
C LYS A 94 1.72 8.63 -12.61
N TYR A 95 1.20 7.49 -12.16
CA TYR A 95 0.27 6.68 -12.95
C TYR A 95 -1.20 6.82 -12.57
N TYR A 96 -1.52 7.77 -11.68
CA TYR A 96 -2.87 8.08 -11.22
C TYR A 96 -3.56 6.89 -10.54
N VAL A 97 -2.80 6.16 -9.72
CA VAL A 97 -3.33 5.11 -8.85
C VAL A 97 -3.51 5.71 -7.45
N VAL A 98 -4.63 5.42 -6.80
CA VAL A 98 -4.89 5.88 -5.43
C VAL A 98 -3.95 5.16 -4.46
N PHE A 99 -3.10 5.93 -3.78
CA PHE A 99 -2.21 5.44 -2.72
C PHE A 99 -2.11 6.49 -1.60
N PRO A 100 -2.12 6.11 -0.31
CA PRO A 100 -2.34 4.76 0.21
C PRO A 100 -3.70 4.19 -0.22
N VAL A 101 -3.78 2.87 -0.40
CA VAL A 101 -5.04 2.20 -0.77
C VAL A 101 -6.09 2.49 0.30
N LEU A 102 -7.26 2.95 -0.13
CA LEU A 102 -8.36 3.26 0.79
C LEU A 102 -8.80 2.00 1.52
N ARG A 103 -9.03 2.11 2.83
CA ARG A 103 -9.42 0.99 3.70
C ARG A 103 -8.42 -0.17 3.75
N ALA A 104 -7.18 0.07 3.32
CA ALA A 104 -6.07 -0.85 3.60
C ALA A 104 -6.00 -1.12 5.11
N GLU A 105 -5.81 -2.39 5.46
CA GLU A 105 -5.63 -2.81 6.84
C GLU A 105 -4.43 -2.07 7.46
N ARG A 106 -4.58 -1.71 8.73
CA ARG A 106 -3.52 -1.10 9.52
C ARG A 106 -3.17 -2.02 10.66
N PHE A 107 -1.88 -2.16 10.90
CA PHE A 107 -1.41 -2.92 12.05
C PHE A 107 -1.80 -2.17 13.32
N HIS A 108 -2.48 -2.87 14.22
CA HIS A 108 -2.78 -2.40 15.56
C HIS A 108 -2.15 -3.38 16.54
N SER A 109 -1.20 -2.92 17.34
CA SER A 109 -0.60 -3.76 18.36
C SER A 109 -1.66 -4.21 19.38
N PRO A 110 -1.52 -5.40 19.99
CA PRO A 110 -2.47 -5.90 20.98
C PRO A 110 -2.72 -4.91 22.13
N GLU A 111 -1.70 -4.16 22.56
CA GLU A 111 -1.84 -3.11 23.57
C GLU A 111 -2.73 -1.92 23.14
N ASN A 112 -2.80 -1.62 21.84
CA ASN A 112 -3.63 -0.56 21.29
C ASN A 112 -5.05 -1.04 20.94
N GLN A 113 -5.25 -2.34 20.73
CA GLN A 113 -6.56 -2.92 20.44
C GLN A 113 -7.50 -2.88 21.67
N THR A 114 -6.96 -2.99 22.88
CA THR A 114 -7.73 -2.82 24.13
C THR A 114 -8.33 -1.42 24.29
N ALA A 115 -7.70 -0.38 23.73
CA ALA A 115 -8.18 1.00 23.82
C ALA A 115 -9.31 1.32 22.81
N LEU A 116 -9.47 0.53 21.75
CA LEU A 116 -10.48 0.73 20.70
C LEU A 116 -11.80 -0.02 20.97
N ARG A 117 -11.78 -1.01 21.88
CA ARG A 117 -12.97 -1.79 22.25
C ARG A 117 -13.87 -1.07 23.26
N ASP A 118 -13.34 -0.09 23.99
CA ASP A 118 -14.08 0.67 25.01
C ASP A 118 -14.89 1.86 24.45
N THR A 119 -14.78 2.14 23.15
CA THR A 119 -15.48 3.25 22.48
C THR A 119 -16.56 2.79 21.49
N SER A 120 -16.90 1.51 21.47
CA SER A 120 -17.88 0.94 20.53
C SER A 120 -19.09 0.35 21.26
N GLU A 121 -19.71 1.14 22.13
CA GLU A 121 -21.12 0.95 22.49
C GLU A 121 -21.96 2.03 21.79
N THR A 122 -23.08 1.60 21.22
CA THR A 122 -24.09 2.35 20.44
C THR A 122 -23.87 2.36 18.92
N ASP A 123 -24.31 1.32 18.23
CA ASP A 123 -25.53 1.42 17.41
C ASP A 123 -25.90 0.10 16.71
N MET A 124 -27.21 -0.10 16.61
CA MET A 124 -27.86 -1.31 16.14
C MET A 124 -27.77 -1.52 14.62
N ASP A 125 -27.85 -2.81 14.25
CA ASP A 125 -28.35 -3.35 12.99
C ASP A 125 -27.46 -3.21 11.74
N ARG A 126 -26.63 -4.25 11.50
CA ARG A 126 -26.25 -4.68 10.15
C ARG A 126 -25.74 -6.12 10.15
N THR A 127 -26.55 -7.02 9.60
CA THR A 127 -26.10 -8.29 9.02
C THR A 127 -25.30 -8.00 7.75
N VAL A 128 -23.98 -7.94 7.85
CA VAL A 128 -23.07 -8.07 6.70
C VAL A 128 -21.82 -8.82 7.17
N GLU A 129 -21.68 -10.03 6.62
CA GLU A 129 -20.49 -10.83 6.41
C GLU A 129 -19.38 -10.78 7.46
N GLU A 130 -19.22 -11.93 8.11
CA GLU A 130 -18.11 -12.38 8.94
C GLU A 130 -16.75 -11.90 8.42
N SER A 131 -16.37 -10.68 8.80
CA SER A 131 -14.97 -10.35 8.96
C SER A 131 -14.49 -11.32 10.03
N THR A 132 -13.67 -12.28 9.63
CA THR A 132 -12.88 -13.09 10.55
C THR A 132 -12.15 -12.13 11.47
N GLN A 133 -12.75 -11.86 12.64
CA GLN A 133 -12.05 -11.46 13.83
C GLN A 133 -11.16 -12.65 14.15
N ASP A 134 -10.01 -12.72 13.48
CA ASP A 134 -8.91 -13.52 13.93
C ASP A 134 -8.66 -13.06 15.36
N GLN A 135 -9.05 -13.90 16.31
CA GLN A 135 -8.54 -13.87 17.66
C GLN A 135 -7.04 -13.67 17.51
N ALA A 136 -6.55 -12.47 17.83
CA ALA A 136 -5.15 -12.10 17.66
C ALA A 136 -4.31 -13.19 18.30
N THR A 137 -3.77 -14.08 17.47
CA THR A 137 -2.88 -15.13 17.94
C THR A 137 -1.71 -14.38 18.55
N ALA A 138 -1.45 -14.64 19.82
CA ALA A 138 -0.39 -13.94 20.54
C ALA A 138 0.90 -14.02 19.72
N TYR A 139 1.60 -12.89 19.61
CA TYR A 139 2.83 -12.80 18.82
C TYR A 139 3.82 -13.90 19.24
N THR A 140 4.34 -14.63 18.24
CA THR A 140 5.49 -15.52 18.40
C THR A 140 6.51 -15.28 17.30
N ASP A 141 7.77 -15.53 17.62
CA ASP A 141 8.88 -15.46 16.67
C ASP A 141 8.63 -16.35 15.43
N ASP A 142 8.10 -17.56 15.64
CA ASP A 142 7.82 -18.51 14.56
C ASP A 142 6.66 -18.07 13.67
N SER A 143 5.55 -17.60 14.26
CA SER A 143 4.41 -17.09 13.49
C SER A 143 4.78 -15.85 12.67
N TYR A 144 5.67 -14.99 13.21
CA TYR A 144 6.17 -13.85 12.47
C TYR A 144 7.05 -14.26 11.29
N LEU A 145 7.95 -15.23 11.46
CA LEU A 145 8.77 -15.73 10.34
C LEU A 145 7.91 -16.36 9.24
N GLN A 146 6.90 -17.16 9.61
CA GLN A 146 5.96 -17.74 8.65
C GLN A 146 5.17 -16.68 7.89
N HIS A 147 4.72 -15.64 8.60
CA HIS A 147 4.06 -14.47 7.99
C HIS A 147 4.98 -13.79 6.98
N VAL A 148 6.21 -13.44 7.38
CA VAL A 148 7.17 -12.78 6.48
C VAL A 148 7.51 -13.66 5.28
N GLN A 149 7.66 -14.97 5.46
CA GLN A 149 7.90 -15.90 4.37
C GLN A 149 6.73 -15.91 3.37
N HIS A 150 5.49 -15.96 3.87
CA HIS A 150 4.29 -15.94 3.04
C HIS A 150 4.16 -14.63 2.26
N GLU A 151 4.22 -13.50 2.95
CA GLU A 151 4.04 -12.18 2.32
C GLU A 151 5.17 -11.84 1.36
N SER A 152 6.43 -12.18 1.69
CA SER A 152 7.54 -12.00 0.75
C SER A 152 7.40 -12.87 -0.50
N ALA A 153 6.79 -14.05 -0.42
CA ALA A 153 6.46 -14.85 -1.60
C ALA A 153 5.42 -14.17 -2.50
N ILE A 154 4.37 -13.60 -1.90
CA ILE A 154 3.34 -12.84 -2.63
C ILE A 154 3.96 -11.62 -3.32
N VAL A 155 4.72 -10.81 -2.57
CA VAL A 155 5.36 -9.61 -3.12
C VAL A 155 6.35 -9.97 -4.22
N LYS A 156 7.10 -11.06 -4.06
CA LYS A 156 8.01 -11.59 -5.08
C LYS A 156 7.26 -11.93 -6.37
N ASP A 157 6.15 -12.65 -6.30
CA ASP A 157 5.32 -12.96 -7.49
C ASP A 157 4.83 -11.68 -8.18
N GLN A 158 4.32 -10.71 -7.40
CA GLN A 158 3.85 -9.45 -7.95
C GLN A 158 4.97 -8.65 -8.62
N LEU A 159 6.17 -8.61 -8.03
CA LEU A 159 7.33 -7.97 -8.65
C LEU A 159 7.81 -8.71 -9.90
N TYR A 160 7.74 -10.04 -9.95
CA TYR A 160 8.02 -10.81 -11.17
C TYR A 160 7.05 -10.47 -12.30
N ARG A 161 5.74 -10.37 -12.01
CA ARG A 161 4.75 -9.91 -12.99
C ARG A 161 5.06 -8.48 -13.45
N LEU A 162 5.30 -7.59 -12.49
CA LEU A 162 5.63 -6.19 -12.74
C LEU A 162 6.92 -5.99 -13.57
N SER A 163 7.87 -6.93 -13.50
CA SER A 163 9.09 -6.89 -14.32
C SER A 163 8.83 -7.01 -15.83
N ARG A 164 7.67 -7.57 -16.21
CA ARG A 164 7.21 -7.73 -17.60
C ARG A 164 6.19 -6.67 -18.02
N ASN A 165 5.92 -5.70 -17.15
CA ASN A 165 4.94 -4.64 -17.38
C ASN A 165 5.30 -3.78 -18.61
N THR A 166 4.31 -3.20 -19.27
CA THR A 166 4.54 -2.31 -20.42
C THR A 166 5.19 -0.98 -20.01
N GLU A 167 4.96 -0.52 -18.78
CA GLU A 167 5.48 0.73 -18.25
C GLU A 167 6.93 0.61 -17.73
N PRO A 168 7.90 1.35 -18.31
CA PRO A 168 9.32 1.25 -17.91
C PRO A 168 9.56 1.60 -16.44
N GLY A 169 8.81 2.54 -15.87
CA GLY A 169 8.96 2.91 -14.46
C GLY A 169 8.59 1.77 -13.50
N LEU A 170 7.59 0.96 -13.87
CA LEU A 170 7.18 -0.20 -13.08
C LEU A 170 8.19 -1.35 -13.21
N ARG A 171 8.72 -1.59 -14.42
CA ARG A 171 9.81 -2.55 -14.61
C ARG A 171 11.08 -2.19 -13.82
N ASN A 172 11.45 -0.90 -13.82
CA ASN A 172 12.62 -0.43 -13.07
C ASN A 172 12.41 -0.58 -11.55
N PHE A 173 11.20 -0.30 -11.07
CA PHE A 173 10.85 -0.56 -9.68
C PHE A 173 10.97 -2.05 -9.34
N ALA A 174 10.40 -2.93 -10.19
CA ALA A 174 10.53 -4.37 -10.01
C ALA A 174 12.00 -4.81 -9.93
N ALA A 175 12.84 -4.35 -10.86
CA ALA A 175 14.26 -4.67 -10.89
C ALA A 175 15.01 -4.22 -9.62
N ALA A 176 14.61 -3.09 -9.01
CA ALA A 176 15.24 -2.56 -7.80
C ALA A 176 14.85 -3.32 -6.53
N TYR A 177 13.61 -3.79 -6.41
CA TYR A 177 13.09 -4.40 -5.19
C TYR A 177 13.06 -5.93 -5.21
N LEU A 178 13.01 -6.57 -6.39
CA LEU A 178 12.95 -8.02 -6.50
C LEU A 178 14.15 -8.73 -5.85
N PRO A 179 15.41 -8.27 -6.00
CA PRO A 179 16.54 -8.86 -5.28
C PRO A 179 16.40 -8.74 -3.76
N LYS A 180 15.93 -7.58 -3.27
CA LYS A 180 15.75 -7.32 -1.82
C LYS A 180 14.68 -8.21 -1.21
N VAL A 181 13.54 -8.36 -1.89
CA VAL A 181 12.45 -9.23 -1.45
C VAL A 181 12.86 -10.70 -1.50
N ASN A 182 13.65 -11.10 -2.51
CA ASN A 182 14.15 -12.47 -2.59
C ASN A 182 15.14 -12.81 -1.46
N GLU A 183 16.01 -11.88 -1.09
CA GLU A 183 16.86 -12.02 0.09
C GLU A 183 16.04 -12.19 1.37
N LEU A 184 15.03 -11.34 1.56
CA LEU A 184 14.13 -11.42 2.70
C LEU A 184 13.38 -12.76 2.77
N PHE A 185 12.86 -13.24 1.64
CA PHE A 185 12.19 -14.54 1.54
C PHE A 185 13.10 -15.69 1.99
N LYS A 186 14.38 -15.69 1.56
CA LYS A 186 15.38 -16.67 1.99
C LYS A 186 15.68 -16.58 3.49
N LEU A 187 15.83 -15.36 4.00
CA LEU A 187 16.13 -15.14 5.43
C LEU A 187 14.98 -15.56 6.35
N ALA A 188 13.75 -15.52 5.85
CA ALA A 188 12.57 -16.05 6.53
C ALA A 188 12.40 -17.58 6.41
N GLY A 189 13.34 -18.29 5.74
CA GLY A 189 13.30 -19.74 5.58
C GLY A 189 12.64 -20.22 4.29
N GLY A 190 12.31 -19.31 3.37
CA GLY A 190 11.85 -19.63 2.02
C GLY A 190 12.93 -20.35 1.21
N LYS A 191 12.53 -21.43 0.53
CA LYS A 191 13.38 -22.12 -0.45
C LYS A 191 13.07 -21.57 -1.83
N GLU A 192 14.09 -21.27 -2.62
CA GLU A 192 13.86 -20.97 -4.04
C GLU A 192 13.31 -22.22 -4.72
N ASP A 193 12.18 -22.08 -5.41
CA ASP A 193 11.72 -23.13 -6.31
C ASP A 193 12.71 -23.21 -7.47
N GLU A 194 13.50 -24.29 -7.51
CA GLU A 194 14.44 -24.59 -8.60
C GLU A 194 13.73 -24.79 -9.96
N THR A 195 12.40 -24.69 -10.01
CA THR A 195 11.55 -25.08 -11.16
C THR A 195 10.74 -23.96 -11.81
N SER A 196 10.90 -22.69 -11.42
CA SER A 196 10.13 -21.60 -12.07
C SER A 196 10.86 -20.99 -13.27
N HIS A 197 11.11 -21.83 -14.29
CA HIS A 197 11.35 -21.42 -15.67
C HIS A 197 10.22 -21.98 -16.55
N HIS A 198 9.12 -21.24 -16.69
CA HIS A 198 8.16 -21.44 -17.77
C HIS A 198 7.60 -20.09 -18.24
#